data_AF-A0A1C6NB38-F1
#
_entry.id   AF-A0A1C6NB38-F1
#
_cell.length_a   1.000
_cell.length_b   1.000
_cell.length_c   1.000
_cell.angle_alpha   90.00
_cell.angle_beta   90.00
_cell.angle_gamma   90.00
#
_symmetry.space_group_name_H-M   'P 1'
#
loop_
_entity.id
_entity.type
_entity.pdbx_description
1 polymer ?
#
loop_
_entity_poly.entity_id
_entity_poly.type
_entity_poly.pdbx_seq_one_letter_code
_entity_poly.pdbx_strand_id
1 'polypeptide(L)'
;MSQLSALLLTLLIELPCVWLISRLWAASAPRTLPRLLAVAALASLLTHPFAWHGHEWLASRLSQEQALQGWLVIESLVVLVEAIVLAWGLGWRWQQGLAASLFSNAASAAAGYVLLGASHALA
;
A
#
# COMPACT_ATOMS: atom_id res chain seq x y z
N MET A 1 -12.16 11.03 -6.88
CA MET A 1 -11.59 11.20 -5.52
C MET A 1 -10.32 12.04 -5.65
N SER A 2 -10.01 12.95 -4.73
CA SER A 2 -8.74 13.71 -4.78
C SER A 2 -7.58 12.81 -4.31
N GLN A 3 -6.35 13.09 -4.77
CA GLN A 3 -5.16 12.32 -4.35
C GLN A 3 -4.98 12.33 -2.82
N LEU A 4 -5.29 13.45 -2.16
CA LEU A 4 -5.27 13.52 -0.69
C LEU A 4 -6.29 12.59 -0.05
N SER A 5 -7.54 12.57 -0.53
CA SER A 5 -8.55 11.65 0.01
C SER A 5 -8.21 10.17 -0.25
N ALA A 6 -7.58 9.86 -1.39
CA ALA A 6 -7.06 8.52 -1.68
C ALA A 6 -5.98 8.14 -0.67
N LEU A 7 -5.04 9.04 -0.39
CA LEU A 7 -3.94 8.82 0.56
C LEU A 7 -4.45 8.60 1.98
N LEU A 8 -5.42 9.41 2.42
CA LEU A 8 -6.02 9.24 3.74
C LEU A 8 -6.73 7.90 3.85
N LEU A 9 -7.45 7.47 2.80
CA LEU A 9 -8.10 6.16 2.77
C LEU A 9 -7.08 5.02 2.81
N THR A 10 -6.01 5.10 2.01
CA THR A 10 -4.87 4.16 2.07
C THR A 10 -4.34 4.05 3.49
N LEU A 11 -3.98 5.16 4.13
CA LEU A 11 -3.45 5.16 5.50
C LEU A 11 -4.45 4.58 6.51
N LEU A 12 -5.73 4.89 6.36
CA LEU A 12 -6.79 4.35 7.22
C LEU A 12 -6.91 2.82 7.13
N ILE A 13 -6.56 2.23 5.98
CA ILE A 13 -6.63 0.79 5.74
C ILE A 13 -5.30 0.12 6.11
N GLU A 14 -4.19 0.65 5.60
CA GLU A 14 -2.89 0.00 5.70
C GLU A 14 -2.31 0.04 7.12
N LEU A 15 -2.53 1.12 7.87
CA LEU A 15 -2.02 1.23 9.24
C LEU A 15 -2.61 0.14 10.17
N PRO A 16 -3.94 -0.10 10.20
CA PRO A 16 -4.51 -1.24 10.91
C PRO A 16 -3.99 -2.59 10.41
N CYS A 17 -3.79 -2.77 9.11
CA CYS A 17 -3.27 -4.02 8.54
C CYS A 17 -1.85 -4.32 9.05
N VAL A 18 -0.94 -3.35 8.96
CA VAL A 18 0.45 -3.51 9.46
C VAL A 18 0.43 -3.74 10.97
N TRP A 19 -0.42 -3.03 11.71
CA TRP A 19 -0.59 -3.28 13.14
C TRP A 19 -1.07 -4.71 13.42
N LEU A 20 -2.12 -5.19 12.76
CA LEU A 20 -2.65 -6.54 12.97
C LEU A 20 -1.62 -7.62 12.64
N ILE A 21 -0.94 -7.46 11.50
CA ILE A 21 0.13 -8.37 11.06
C ILE A 21 1.28 -8.39 12.08
N SER A 22 1.65 -7.24 12.65
CA SER A 22 2.68 -7.20 13.71
C SER A 22 2.32 -8.02 14.94
N ARG A 23 1.04 -8.13 15.28
CA ARG A 23 0.55 -8.90 16.43
C ARG A 23 0.69 -10.40 16.21
N LEU A 24 0.60 -10.87 14.97
CA LEU A 24 0.83 -12.27 14.62
C LEU A 24 2.29 -12.71 14.84
N TRP A 25 3.21 -11.75 14.88
CA TRP A 25 4.64 -11.99 15.08
C TRP A 25 5.15 -11.38 16.37
N ALA A 26 4.46 -11.64 17.49
CA ALA A 26 4.73 -11.06 18.81
C ALA A 26 6.22 -11.05 19.24
N ALA A 27 7.04 -11.99 18.79
CA ALA A 27 8.49 -12.03 19.06
C ALA A 27 9.32 -10.98 18.30
N SER A 28 8.80 -10.42 17.20
CA SER A 28 9.46 -9.44 16.33
C SER A 28 8.75 -8.09 16.30
N ALA A 29 7.65 -7.92 17.06
CA ALA A 29 6.88 -6.69 17.04
C ALA A 29 7.74 -5.50 17.53
N PRO A 30 7.69 -4.34 16.84
CA PRO A 30 8.36 -3.14 17.32
C PRO A 30 7.87 -2.80 18.72
N ARG A 31 8.78 -2.39 19.60
CA ARG A 31 8.50 -2.19 21.03
C ARG A 31 7.46 -1.09 21.33
N THR A 32 7.14 -0.22 20.36
CA THR A 32 6.20 0.89 20.56
C THR A 32 5.27 1.09 19.35
N LEU A 33 3.97 1.23 19.61
CA LEU A 33 2.94 1.51 18.60
C LEU A 33 3.23 2.78 17.76
N PRO A 34 3.71 3.90 18.34
CA PRO A 34 4.03 5.09 17.55
C PRO A 34 5.09 4.84 16.46
N ARG A 35 6.12 4.02 16.75
CA ARG A 35 7.13 3.67 15.75
C ARG A 35 6.53 2.85 14.62
N LEU A 36 5.65 1.88 14.94
CA LEU A 36 4.95 1.08 13.94
C LEU A 36 4.15 1.97 12.99
N LEU A 37 3.31 2.84 13.55
CA LEU A 37 2.45 3.72 12.76
C LEU A 37 3.26 4.71 11.93
N ALA A 38 4.32 5.29 12.50
CA ALA A 38 5.18 6.24 11.78
C ALA A 38 5.89 5.59 10.59
N VAL A 39 6.46 4.39 10.76
CA VAL A 39 7.15 3.68 9.67
C VAL A 39 6.15 3.21 8.62
N ALA A 40 5.00 2.69 9.01
CA ALA A 40 3.96 2.27 8.07
C ALA A 40 3.42 3.47 7.27
N ALA A 41 3.14 4.60 7.92
CA ALA A 41 2.72 5.82 7.24
C ALA A 41 3.80 6.33 6.28
N LEU A 42 5.07 6.30 6.70
CA LEU A 42 6.20 6.68 5.86
C LEU A 42 6.29 5.78 4.62
N ALA A 43 6.08 4.48 4.76
CA ALA A 43 6.07 3.55 3.63
C ALA A 43 5.02 3.99 2.58
N SER A 44 3.75 4.16 2.98
CA SER A 44 2.68 4.57 2.05
C SER A 44 2.92 5.96 1.46
N LEU A 45 3.43 6.92 2.27
CA LEU A 45 3.74 8.29 1.81
C LEU A 45 4.88 8.33 0.79
N LEU A 46 5.82 7.40 0.87
CA LEU A 46 6.95 7.31 -0.06
C LEU A 46 6.60 6.59 -1.36
N THR A 47 5.54 5.78 -1.38
CA THR A 47 5.20 4.94 -2.55
C THR A 47 4.01 5.49 -3.33
N HIS A 48 2.92 5.84 -2.66
CA HIS A 48 1.64 6.12 -3.31
C HIS A 48 1.65 7.36 -4.23
N PRO A 49 2.25 8.50 -3.84
CA PRO A 49 2.32 9.65 -4.74
C PRO A 49 3.04 9.34 -6.06
N PHE A 50 4.11 8.53 -6.00
CA PHE A 50 4.86 8.12 -7.18
C PHE A 50 4.12 7.06 -7.99
N ALA A 51 3.44 6.12 -7.32
CA ALA A 51 2.63 5.11 -7.97
C ALA A 51 1.50 5.73 -8.79
N TRP A 52 0.78 6.71 -8.22
CA TRP A 52 -0.28 7.42 -8.94
C TRP A 52 0.25 8.25 -10.10
N HIS A 53 1.34 9.00 -9.89
CA HIS A 53 1.96 9.75 -10.97
C HIS A 53 2.43 8.83 -12.11
N GLY A 54 3.02 7.69 -11.78
CA GLY A 54 3.43 6.67 -12.74
C GLY A 54 2.23 6.08 -13.49
N HIS A 55 1.14 5.78 -12.80
CA HIS A 55 -0.08 5.25 -13.42
C HIS A 55 -0.73 6.26 -14.37
N GLU A 56 -0.90 7.52 -13.96
CA GLU A 56 -1.40 8.61 -14.81
C GLU A 56 -0.51 8.80 -16.06
N TRP A 57 0.81 8.76 -15.87
CA TRP A 57 1.77 8.84 -16.95
C TRP A 57 1.63 7.70 -17.97
N LEU A 58 1.47 6.45 -17.50
CA LEU A 58 1.26 5.27 -18.35
C LEU A 58 -0.08 5.33 -19.08
N ALA A 59 -1.16 5.65 -18.36
CA ALA A 59 -2.51 5.73 -18.90
C ALA A 59 -2.63 6.77 -20.02
N SER A 60 -1.83 7.84 -19.99
CA SER A 60 -1.81 8.86 -21.03
C SER A 60 -1.04 8.49 -22.30
N ARG A 61 -0.25 7.41 -22.30
CA ARG A 61 0.69 7.07 -23.39
C ARG A 61 0.48 5.69 -23.99
N LEU A 62 -0.10 4.78 -23.24
CA LEU A 62 -0.20 3.37 -23.59
C LEU A 62 -1.65 2.98 -23.88
N SER A 63 -1.84 1.87 -24.59
CA SER A 63 -3.17 1.27 -24.70
C SER A 63 -3.67 0.83 -23.33
N GLN A 64 -4.98 0.63 -23.17
CA GLN A 64 -5.57 0.20 -21.90
C GLN A 64 -4.95 -1.11 -21.38
N GLU A 65 -4.69 -2.08 -22.25
CA GLU A 65 -4.06 -3.35 -21.88
C GLU A 65 -2.63 -3.16 -21.39
N GLN A 66 -1.84 -2.34 -22.09
CA GLN A 66 -0.48 -2.02 -21.71
C GLN A 66 -0.41 -1.21 -20.41
N ALA A 67 -1.34 -0.28 -20.20
CA ALA A 67 -1.46 0.48 -18.96
C ALA A 67 -1.80 -0.42 -17.77
N LEU A 68 -2.63 -1.45 -17.97
CA LEU A 68 -2.96 -2.44 -16.94
C LEU A 68 -1.73 -3.30 -16.56
N GLN A 69 -0.96 -3.74 -17.55
CA GLN A 69 0.31 -4.44 -17.29
C GLN A 69 1.31 -3.54 -16.56
N GLY A 70 1.43 -2.27 -16.97
CA GLY A 70 2.29 -1.31 -16.30
C GLY A 70 1.84 -1.00 -14.86
N TRP A 71 0.53 -0.98 -14.59
CA TRP A 71 0.00 -0.86 -13.24
C TRP A 71 0.43 -2.02 -12.35
N LEU A 72 0.36 -3.27 -12.82
CA LEU A 72 0.84 -4.43 -12.05
C LEU A 72 2.34 -4.35 -11.72
N VAL A 73 3.15 -3.79 -12.63
CA VAL A 73 4.58 -3.55 -12.39
C VAL A 73 4.77 -2.48 -11.30
N ILE A 74 4.02 -1.37 -11.36
CA ILE A 74 4.06 -0.33 -10.33
C ILE A 74 3.67 -0.90 -8.97
N GLU A 75 2.55 -1.61 -8.86
CA GLU A 75 2.09 -2.23 -7.61
C GLU A 75 3.12 -3.21 -7.04
N SER A 76 3.75 -4.01 -7.91
CA SER A 76 4.82 -4.91 -7.49
C SER A 76 6.03 -4.15 -6.91
N LEU A 77 6.39 -3.01 -7.51
CA LEU A 77 7.47 -2.16 -7.00
C LEU A 77 7.09 -1.48 -5.68
N VAL A 78 5.85 -0.99 -5.56
CA VAL A 78 5.30 -0.43 -4.31
C VAL A 78 5.42 -1.46 -3.20
N VAL A 79 4.92 -2.68 -3.43
CA VAL A 79 4.97 -3.76 -2.44
C VAL A 79 6.41 -4.03 -1.99
N LEU A 80 7.37 -4.10 -2.93
CA LEU A 80 8.77 -4.33 -2.61
C LEU A 80 9.38 -3.18 -1.81
N VAL A 81 9.16 -1.93 -2.21
CA VAL A 81 9.69 -0.75 -1.50
C VAL A 81 9.12 -0.67 -0.09
N GLU A 82 7.81 -0.84 0.08
CA GLU A 82 7.17 -0.83 1.41
C GLU A 82 7.67 -1.98 2.27
N ALA A 83 7.86 -3.17 1.70
CA ALA A 83 8.43 -4.30 2.41
C ALA A 83 9.84 -3.99 2.95
N ILE A 84 10.67 -3.28 2.18
CA ILE A 84 12.01 -2.85 2.62
C ILE A 84 11.89 -1.84 3.76
N VAL A 85 11.05 -0.80 3.58
CA VAL A 85 10.85 0.26 4.59
C VAL A 85 10.33 -0.32 5.90
N LEU A 86 9.34 -1.22 5.84
CA LEU A 86 8.80 -1.91 7.00
C LEU A 86 9.85 -2.82 7.66
N ALA A 87 10.55 -3.65 6.87
CA ALA A 87 11.56 -4.55 7.39
C ALA A 87 12.67 -3.79 8.13
N TRP A 88 13.21 -2.75 7.51
CA TRP A 88 14.29 -1.96 8.10
C TRP A 88 13.80 -1.08 9.25
N GLY A 89 12.69 -0.37 9.05
CA GLY A 89 12.15 0.57 10.02
C GLY A 89 11.66 -0.10 11.30
N LEU A 90 11.18 -1.35 11.22
CA LEU A 90 10.67 -2.11 12.36
C LEU A 90 11.63 -3.19 12.88
N GLY A 91 12.75 -3.43 12.18
CA GLY A 91 13.68 -4.51 12.53
C GLY A 91 13.10 -5.90 12.27
N TRP A 92 12.19 -6.02 11.30
CA TRP A 92 11.59 -7.28 10.89
C TRP A 92 12.48 -8.02 9.89
N ARG A 93 12.26 -9.33 9.77
CA ARG A 93 12.82 -10.12 8.66
C ARG A 93 12.17 -9.68 7.35
N TRP A 94 12.90 -9.80 6.25
CA TRP A 94 12.38 -9.46 4.92
C TRP A 94 11.03 -10.12 4.62
N GLN A 95 10.84 -11.39 4.98
CA GLN A 95 9.58 -12.11 4.75
C GLN A 95 8.39 -11.48 5.50
N GLN A 96 8.62 -10.93 6.68
CA GLN A 96 7.60 -10.26 7.49
C GLN A 96 7.22 -8.91 6.85
N GLY A 97 8.21 -8.13 6.41
CA GLY A 97 7.97 -6.89 5.66
C GLY A 97 7.18 -7.16 4.37
N LEU A 98 7.56 -8.19 3.62
CA LEU A 98 6.88 -8.58 2.39
C LEU A 98 5.43 -9.02 2.63
N ALA A 99 5.19 -9.87 3.64
CA ALA A 99 3.84 -10.32 3.96
C ALA A 99 2.95 -9.17 4.45
N ALA A 100 3.49 -8.25 5.27
CA ALA A 100 2.75 -7.07 5.72
C ALA A 100 2.37 -6.17 4.54
N SER A 101 3.35 -5.87 3.67
CA SER A 101 3.17 -5.05 2.48
C SER A 101 2.17 -5.65 1.49
N LEU A 102 2.28 -6.94 1.16
CA LEU A 102 1.32 -7.62 0.30
C LEU A 102 -0.10 -7.56 0.86
N PHE A 103 -0.26 -7.82 2.16
CA PHE A 103 -1.58 -7.83 2.79
C PHE A 103 -2.20 -6.43 2.86
N SER A 104 -1.43 -5.40 3.21
CA SER A 104 -1.91 -4.03 3.28
C SER A 104 -2.30 -3.49 1.90
N ASN A 105 -1.46 -3.70 0.88
CA ASN A 105 -1.74 -3.28 -0.49
C ASN A 105 -2.94 -4.04 -1.06
N ALA A 106 -3.06 -5.35 -0.83
CA ALA A 106 -4.23 -6.12 -1.27
C ALA A 106 -5.53 -5.63 -0.61
N ALA A 107 -5.50 -5.30 0.69
CA ALA A 107 -6.65 -4.74 1.40
C ALA A 107 -7.02 -3.35 0.86
N SER A 108 -6.02 -2.50 0.61
CA SER A 108 -6.19 -1.16 0.04
C SER A 108 -6.78 -1.22 -1.38
N ALA A 109 -6.24 -2.08 -2.24
CA ALA A 109 -6.74 -2.32 -3.59
C ALA A 109 -8.18 -2.86 -3.60
N ALA A 110 -8.49 -3.84 -2.72
CA ALA A 110 -9.84 -4.38 -2.59
C ALA A 110 -10.84 -3.32 -2.11
N ALA A 111 -10.47 -2.48 -1.15
CA ALA A 111 -11.31 -1.38 -0.70
C ALA A 111 -11.54 -0.35 -1.81
N GLY A 112 -10.49 0.00 -2.56
CA GLY A 112 -10.59 0.85 -3.74
C GLY A 112 -11.56 0.28 -4.78
N TYR A 113 -11.46 -1.01 -5.09
CA TYR A 113 -12.36 -1.69 -6.01
C TYR A 113 -13.81 -1.69 -5.53
N VAL A 114 -14.06 -1.97 -4.25
CA VAL A 114 -15.42 -1.96 -3.69
C VAL A 114 -16.03 -0.56 -3.74
N LEU A 115 -15.27 0.48 -3.38
CA LEU A 115 -15.77 1.86 -3.38
C LEU A 115 -16.04 2.38 -4.79
N LEU A 116 -15.15 2.09 -5.75
CA LEU A 116 -15.33 2.49 -7.15
C LEU A 116 -16.39 1.63 -7.86
N GLY A 117 -16.42 0.32 -7.60
CA GLY A 117 -17.44 -0.58 -8.12
C GLY A 117 -18.83 -0.25 -7.61
N ALA A 118 -18.98 0.10 -6.32
CA ALA A 118 -20.24 0.58 -5.76
C ALA A 118 -20.70 1.90 -6.41
N SER A 119 -19.77 2.79 -6.76
CA SER A 119 -20.12 4.04 -7.45
C SER A 119 -20.61 3.85 -8.89
N HIS A 120 -20.20 2.78 -9.56
CA HIS A 120 -20.74 2.42 -10.89
C HIS A 120 -22.08 1.67 -10.82
N ALA A 121 -22.40 1.01 -9.71
CA ALA A 121 -23.69 0.32 -9.53
C ALA A 121 -24.83 1.26 -9.10
N LEU A 122 -24.50 2.49 -8.65
CA LEU A 122 -25.44 3.49 -8.16
C LEU A 122 -25.64 4.67 -9.14
N ALA A 123 -25.02 4.62 -10.32
CA ALA A 123 -25.14 5.61 -11.40
C ALA A 123 -25.90 5.00 -12.58
#